data_AF-A0A9D7GEV8-F1
#
_entry.id   AF-A0A9D7GEV8-F1
#
_cell.length_a   1.000
_cell.length_b   1.000
_cell.length_c   1.000
_cell.angle_alpha   90.00
_cell.angle_beta   90.00
_cell.angle_gamma   90.00
#
_symmetry.space_group_name_H-M   'P 1'
#
loop_
_entity.id
_entity.type
_entity.pdbx_description
1 polymer ?
#
loop_
_entity_poly.entity_id
_entity_poly.type
_entity_poly.pdbx_seq_one_letter_code
_entity_poly.pdbx_strand_id
1 'polypeptide(L)'
;MKRRGWKRWLLRAALAWVLFVALVSVALHPYWAVTRTSGSRILVVEGWMHDQGLEAAAERFKEGGYERIVVTGTERPFAYYLKQGDTLTMQLPLPRNATIDLRITGMPGESVVAQADARQLFIHVIGKDESTQHVPALNFQSIRLIAPMPGDAPSTWTAAFIKELRIDGANAHGEDVHVSIAHADGTRTDGTPSFAHHGKQKLLALGVDEARITVLPSWRVERSKTYSAARDMDAHARANGIAAYDVATLAVHARRTWKMHRIARQGSPVGIVALDDPWCRRWSWWGNYYGWYQVIKESIALPAPWLVDRLSEEKPEVSATAPR
;
A
#
# COMPACT_ATOMS: atom_id res chain seq x y z
N MET A 1 42.37 -1.87 -39.84
CA MET A 1 41.21 -1.07 -40.30
C MET A 1 39.90 -1.24 -39.50
N LYS A 2 39.79 -2.11 -38.47
CA LYS A 2 38.53 -2.37 -37.72
C LYS A 2 38.17 -1.36 -36.58
N ARG A 3 39.12 -0.56 -36.09
CA ARG A 3 38.91 0.36 -34.94
C ARG A 3 38.07 1.63 -35.25
N ARG A 4 37.96 2.04 -36.52
CA ARG A 4 37.17 3.24 -36.93
C ARG A 4 35.66 2.97 -36.97
N GLY A 5 35.24 1.73 -37.20
CA GLY A 5 33.81 1.35 -37.25
C GLY A 5 33.15 1.38 -35.88
N TRP A 6 33.82 0.85 -34.85
CA TRP A 6 33.29 0.79 -33.48
C TRP A 6 32.97 2.18 -32.93
N LYS A 7 33.87 3.17 -33.10
CA LYS A 7 33.65 4.54 -32.61
C LYS A 7 32.38 5.18 -33.19
N ARG A 8 32.05 4.90 -34.46
CA ARG A 8 30.81 5.39 -35.11
C ARG A 8 29.57 4.72 -34.53
N TRP A 9 29.64 3.43 -34.20
CA TRP A 9 28.54 2.72 -33.53
C TRP A 9 28.30 3.22 -32.11
N LEU A 10 29.36 3.47 -31.33
CA LEU A 10 29.24 4.08 -30.00
C LEU A 10 28.62 5.47 -30.07
N LEU A 11 29.04 6.31 -31.02
CA LEU A 11 28.47 7.64 -31.19
C LEU A 11 26.97 7.58 -31.54
N ARG A 12 26.58 6.66 -32.43
CA ARG A 12 25.16 6.44 -32.79
C ARG A 12 24.35 5.93 -31.60
N ALA A 13 24.88 5.01 -30.83
CA ALA A 13 24.22 4.50 -29.62
C ALA A 13 24.05 5.60 -28.57
N ALA A 14 25.08 6.41 -28.33
CA ALA A 14 25.02 7.54 -27.41
C ALA A 14 23.98 8.59 -27.88
N LEU A 15 23.96 8.92 -29.17
CA LEU A 15 22.97 9.85 -29.73
C LEU A 15 21.54 9.29 -29.61
N ALA A 16 21.34 8.01 -29.94
CA ALA A 16 20.05 7.35 -29.81
C ALA A 16 19.57 7.34 -28.35
N TRP A 17 20.48 7.09 -27.40
CA TRP A 17 20.19 7.16 -25.98
C TRP A 17 19.76 8.57 -25.54
N VAL A 18 20.50 9.61 -25.94
CA VAL A 18 20.15 11.00 -25.62
C VAL A 18 18.80 11.37 -26.22
N LEU A 19 18.53 11.01 -27.47
CA LEU A 19 17.25 11.26 -28.12
C LEU A 19 16.10 10.52 -27.43
N PHE A 20 16.33 9.27 -27.02
CA PHE A 20 15.35 8.49 -26.27
C PHE A 20 15.04 9.14 -24.91
N VAL A 21 16.07 9.47 -24.14
CA VAL A 21 15.92 10.16 -22.84
C VAL A 21 15.18 11.49 -23.03
N ALA A 22 15.55 12.28 -24.04
CA ALA A 22 14.87 13.53 -24.36
C ALA A 22 13.40 13.31 -24.72
N LEU A 23 13.09 12.33 -25.58
CA LEU A 23 11.72 11.99 -25.97
C LEU A 23 10.86 11.62 -24.75
N VAL A 24 11.34 10.71 -23.91
CA VAL A 24 10.60 10.31 -22.71
C VAL A 24 10.40 11.51 -21.79
N SER A 25 11.44 12.30 -21.55
CA SER A 25 11.39 13.40 -20.58
C SER A 25 10.58 14.60 -21.06
N VAL A 26 10.55 14.86 -22.37
CA VAL A 26 9.81 15.98 -22.96
C VAL A 26 8.35 15.61 -23.21
N ALA A 27 8.09 14.41 -23.71
CA ALA A 27 6.76 14.02 -24.19
C ALA A 27 6.07 13.00 -23.26
N LEU A 28 6.71 11.87 -22.97
CA LEU A 28 6.03 10.76 -22.30
C LEU A 28 5.84 10.99 -20.79
N HIS A 29 6.85 11.51 -20.12
CA HIS A 29 6.80 11.78 -18.68
C HIS A 29 5.70 12.81 -18.35
N PRO A 30 5.61 13.99 -19.01
CA PRO A 30 4.49 14.91 -18.80
C PRO A 30 3.14 14.34 -19.24
N TYR A 31 3.14 13.46 -20.24
CA TYR A 31 1.92 12.75 -20.60
C TYR A 31 1.45 11.90 -19.41
N TRP A 32 2.30 11.08 -18.80
CA TRP A 32 1.93 10.21 -17.68
C TRP A 32 1.70 10.96 -16.36
N ALA A 33 2.57 11.90 -16.02
CA ALA A 33 2.51 12.77 -14.85
C ALA A 33 1.52 13.93 -15.04
N VAL A 34 0.28 13.57 -15.36
CA VAL A 34 -0.79 14.52 -15.65
C VAL A 34 -1.43 15.02 -14.37
N THR A 35 -1.58 16.34 -14.26
CA THR A 35 -2.38 17.01 -13.22
C THR A 35 -3.56 17.73 -13.87
N ARG A 36 -4.77 17.41 -13.40
CA ARG A 36 -6.06 18.00 -13.82
C ARG A 36 -7.00 17.96 -12.62
N THR A 37 -7.17 19.07 -11.91
CA THR A 37 -8.09 19.14 -10.76
C THR A 37 -9.55 19.21 -11.21
N SER A 38 -10.45 18.67 -10.41
CA SER A 38 -11.90 18.76 -10.61
C SER A 38 -12.51 20.00 -9.97
N GLY A 39 -11.74 20.72 -9.14
CA GLY A 39 -12.24 21.81 -8.31
C GLY A 39 -12.89 21.33 -7.01
N SER A 40 -12.81 20.03 -6.71
CA SER A 40 -13.31 19.46 -5.45
C SER A 40 -12.50 19.90 -4.24
N ARG A 41 -13.14 19.88 -3.07
CA ARG A 41 -12.51 20.07 -1.76
C ARG A 41 -12.15 18.73 -1.09
N ILE A 42 -12.26 17.62 -1.81
CA ILE A 42 -11.91 16.28 -1.33
C ILE A 42 -10.69 15.77 -2.08
N LEU A 43 -9.64 15.45 -1.32
CA LEU A 43 -8.41 14.85 -1.82
C LEU A 43 -8.38 13.36 -1.48
N VAL A 44 -8.33 12.51 -2.49
CA VAL A 44 -8.10 11.07 -2.32
C VAL A 44 -6.59 10.83 -2.37
N VAL A 45 -6.03 10.24 -1.32
CA VAL A 45 -4.58 9.97 -1.21
C VAL A 45 -4.34 8.48 -1.24
N GLU A 46 -3.46 8.01 -2.12
CA GLU A 46 -3.08 6.61 -2.16
C GLU A 46 -2.06 6.28 -1.04
N GLY A 47 -2.46 5.49 -0.06
CA GLY A 47 -1.66 5.21 1.13
C GLY A 47 -0.49 4.23 0.91
N TRP A 48 -0.27 3.74 -0.31
CA TRP A 48 0.88 2.90 -0.66
C TRP A 48 2.14 3.71 -0.97
N MET A 49 2.00 5.02 -1.19
CA MET A 49 3.10 5.90 -1.53
C MET A 49 4.18 5.87 -0.44
N HIS A 50 5.43 6.07 -0.86
CA HIS A 50 6.55 6.26 0.05
C HIS A 50 6.40 7.56 0.87
N ASP A 51 7.22 7.71 1.91
CA ASP A 51 7.15 8.82 2.87
C ASP A 51 7.14 10.20 2.19
N GLN A 52 8.05 10.46 1.23
CA GLN A 52 8.08 11.74 0.50
C GLN A 52 6.81 12.00 -0.35
N GLY A 53 6.12 10.94 -0.78
CA GLY A 53 4.89 11.03 -1.55
C GLY A 53 3.71 11.38 -0.66
N LEU A 54 3.66 10.80 0.54
CA LEU A 54 2.68 11.15 1.57
C LEU A 54 2.93 12.55 2.14
N GLU A 55 4.19 12.97 2.23
CA GLU A 55 4.58 14.35 2.55
C GLU A 55 4.07 15.32 1.48
N ALA A 56 4.37 15.08 0.21
CA ALA A 56 3.85 15.88 -0.91
C ALA A 56 2.31 15.89 -0.95
N ALA A 57 1.65 14.79 -0.58
CA ALA A 57 0.20 14.74 -0.47
C ALA A 57 -0.34 15.61 0.68
N ALA A 58 0.34 15.60 1.84
CA ALA A 58 -0.01 16.44 2.98
C ALA A 58 0.20 17.93 2.69
N GLU A 59 1.30 18.29 2.03
CA GLU A 59 1.55 19.65 1.54
C GLU A 59 0.46 20.08 0.55
N ARG A 60 0.17 19.23 -0.45
CA ARG A 60 -0.88 19.50 -1.42
C ARG A 60 -2.25 19.66 -0.76
N PHE A 61 -2.54 18.92 0.30
CA PHE A 61 -3.77 19.08 1.08
C PHE A 61 -3.83 20.44 1.77
N LYS A 62 -2.75 20.83 2.46
CA LYS A 62 -2.65 22.09 3.22
C LYS A 62 -2.73 23.32 2.31
N GLU A 63 -2.07 23.27 1.16
CA GLU A 63 -2.00 24.40 0.21
C GLU A 63 -3.14 24.41 -0.82
N GLY A 64 -3.71 23.24 -1.14
CA GLY A 64 -4.62 23.05 -2.26
C GLY A 64 -6.07 23.44 -2.00
N GLY A 65 -6.40 23.98 -0.82
CA GLY A 65 -7.77 24.38 -0.48
C GLY A 65 -8.75 23.21 -0.24
N TYR A 66 -8.21 22.01 -0.03
CA TYR A 66 -9.01 20.83 0.30
C TYR A 66 -9.50 20.89 1.75
N GLU A 67 -10.66 20.30 2.02
CA GLU A 67 -11.30 20.20 3.33
C GLU A 67 -11.16 18.81 3.95
N ARG A 68 -11.23 17.74 3.15
CA ARG A 68 -11.12 16.37 3.63
C ARG A 68 -10.15 15.53 2.80
N ILE A 69 -9.49 14.59 3.46
CA ILE A 69 -8.71 13.53 2.84
C ILE A 69 -9.50 12.23 2.93
N VAL A 70 -9.56 11.47 1.83
CA VAL A 70 -9.91 10.05 1.85
C VAL A 70 -8.66 9.25 1.50
N VAL A 71 -8.14 8.45 2.42
CA VAL A 71 -6.95 7.63 2.17
C VAL A 71 -7.39 6.27 1.67
N THR A 72 -6.90 5.86 0.50
CA THR A 72 -7.24 4.58 -0.10
C THR A 72 -6.04 3.63 -0.11
N GLY A 73 -6.30 2.33 -0.20
CA GLY A 73 -5.23 1.34 -0.31
C GLY A 73 -5.69 -0.08 -0.04
N THR A 74 -5.06 -1.05 -0.70
CA THR A 74 -5.38 -2.46 -0.48
C THR A 74 -4.79 -2.97 0.83
N GLU A 75 -5.18 -4.17 1.21
CA GLU A 75 -4.57 -4.94 2.29
C GLU A 75 -3.03 -4.97 2.20
N ARG A 76 -2.38 -4.87 3.37
CA ARG A 76 -0.94 -5.03 3.55
C ARG A 76 -0.63 -6.42 4.09
N PRO A 77 0.54 -6.99 3.77
CA PRO A 77 1.03 -8.16 4.49
C PRO A 77 1.01 -7.91 6.01
N PHE A 78 0.69 -8.93 6.79
CA PHE A 78 0.80 -8.87 8.25
C PHE A 78 2.28 -8.81 8.66
N ALA A 79 2.83 -7.59 8.69
CA ALA A 79 4.24 -7.35 8.95
C ALA A 79 4.44 -6.19 9.94
N TYR A 80 5.15 -6.46 11.04
CA TYR A 80 5.30 -5.54 12.16
C TYR A 80 6.65 -5.71 12.85
N TYR A 81 7.25 -4.60 13.26
CA TYR A 81 8.39 -4.60 14.17
C TYR A 81 7.88 -4.61 15.61
N LEU A 82 8.50 -5.43 16.46
CA LEU A 82 8.29 -5.44 17.90
C LEU A 82 9.60 -5.06 18.59
N LYS A 83 9.55 -3.99 19.38
CA LYS A 83 10.62 -3.65 20.32
C LYS A 83 10.50 -4.52 21.57
N GLN A 84 11.57 -4.60 22.34
CA GLN A 84 11.53 -5.25 23.66
C GLN A 84 10.43 -4.60 24.52
N GLY A 85 9.57 -5.42 25.12
CA GLY A 85 8.39 -5.00 25.88
C GLY A 85 7.13 -4.74 25.06
N ASP A 86 7.21 -4.73 23.72
CA ASP A 86 6.02 -4.58 22.89
C ASP A 86 5.14 -5.83 22.97
N THR A 87 3.82 -5.60 22.98
CA THR A 87 2.83 -6.65 22.76
C THR A 87 1.93 -6.26 21.60
N LEU A 88 2.05 -7.00 20.49
CA LEU A 88 1.09 -6.92 19.40
C LEU A 88 -0.09 -7.83 19.69
N THR A 89 -1.31 -7.30 19.58
CA THR A 89 -2.56 -8.04 19.74
C THR A 89 -3.37 -7.92 18.47
N MET A 90 -3.68 -9.06 17.86
CA MET A 90 -4.63 -9.21 16.76
C MET A 90 -5.92 -9.78 17.31
N GLN A 91 -7.05 -9.15 17.03
CA GLN A 91 -8.38 -9.53 17.48
C GLN A 91 -9.25 -9.90 16.28
N LEU A 92 -9.84 -11.09 16.34
CA LEU A 92 -10.81 -11.59 15.38
C LEU A 92 -12.23 -11.19 15.77
N PRO A 93 -13.15 -11.06 14.79
CA PRO A 93 -14.54 -10.71 15.07
C PRO A 93 -15.26 -11.82 15.84
N LEU A 94 -14.92 -13.10 15.59
CA LEU A 94 -15.51 -14.26 16.22
C LEU A 94 -14.44 -15.31 16.55
N PRO A 95 -14.63 -16.10 17.62
CA PRO A 95 -13.73 -17.21 17.94
C PRO A 95 -13.69 -18.24 16.81
N ARG A 96 -12.52 -18.86 16.57
CA ARG A 96 -12.38 -19.94 15.59
C ARG A 96 -11.29 -20.95 15.92
N ASN A 97 -11.39 -22.10 15.27
CA ASN A 97 -10.29 -23.06 15.15
C ASN A 97 -9.56 -22.78 13.84
N ALA A 98 -8.24 -22.69 13.88
CA ALA A 98 -7.44 -22.46 12.69
C ALA A 98 -5.99 -22.88 12.90
N THR A 99 -5.27 -23.01 11.80
CA THR A 99 -3.82 -23.17 11.80
C THR A 99 -3.15 -21.80 11.67
N ILE A 100 -2.17 -21.54 12.53
CA ILE A 100 -1.41 -20.30 12.54
C ILE A 100 -0.03 -20.54 11.94
N ASP A 101 0.31 -19.77 10.90
CA ASP A 101 1.66 -19.69 10.35
C ASP A 101 2.28 -18.34 10.72
N LEU A 102 3.32 -18.35 11.56
CA LEU A 102 4.07 -17.16 11.94
C LEU A 102 5.48 -17.23 11.35
N ARG A 103 5.81 -16.31 10.44
CA ARG A 103 7.17 -16.12 9.93
C ARG A 103 7.82 -14.95 10.64
N ILE A 104 8.96 -15.21 11.27
CA ILE A 104 9.61 -14.26 12.16
C ILE A 104 11.13 -14.27 11.97
N THR A 105 11.74 -13.11 12.18
CA THR A 105 13.19 -12.90 12.24
C THR A 105 13.47 -11.75 13.21
N GLY A 106 14.73 -11.45 13.51
CA GLY A 106 15.06 -10.35 14.41
C GLY A 106 16.46 -10.45 14.99
N MET A 107 16.64 -9.93 16.19
CA MET A 107 17.92 -9.95 16.89
C MET A 107 18.18 -11.36 17.48
N PRO A 108 19.30 -12.02 17.13
CA PRO A 108 19.61 -13.34 17.66
C PRO A 108 19.68 -13.35 19.19
N GLY A 109 19.03 -14.33 19.81
CA GLY A 109 18.96 -14.49 21.28
C GLY A 109 17.74 -13.85 21.94
N GLU A 110 17.07 -12.91 21.27
CA GLU A 110 15.77 -12.41 21.71
C GLU A 110 14.68 -13.48 21.54
N SER A 111 13.50 -13.25 22.11
CA SER A 111 12.39 -14.20 21.97
C SER A 111 11.05 -13.51 21.70
N VAL A 112 10.11 -14.26 21.14
CA VAL A 112 8.71 -13.87 21.03
C VAL A 112 7.84 -14.98 21.59
N VAL A 113 6.96 -14.60 22.52
CA VAL A 113 5.94 -15.48 23.07
C VAL A 113 4.66 -15.26 22.28
N ALA A 114 4.15 -16.33 21.68
CA ALA A 114 2.86 -16.32 20.99
C ALA A 114 1.77 -16.90 21.89
N GLN A 115 0.65 -16.20 22.02
CA GLN A 115 -0.53 -16.65 22.77
C GLN A 115 -1.77 -16.59 21.89
N ALA A 116 -2.65 -17.58 22.08
CA ALA A 116 -4.03 -17.55 21.63
C ALA A 116 -4.90 -17.24 22.84
N ASP A 117 -5.48 -16.04 22.88
CA ASP A 117 -6.08 -15.45 24.08
C ASP A 117 -5.10 -15.47 25.27
N ALA A 118 -5.36 -16.28 26.30
CA ALA A 118 -4.48 -16.44 27.45
C ALA A 118 -3.60 -17.71 27.39
N ARG A 119 -3.76 -18.55 26.36
CA ARG A 119 -3.01 -19.80 26.24
C ARG A 119 -1.75 -19.58 25.42
N GLN A 120 -0.60 -19.94 25.99
CA GLN A 120 0.65 -19.95 25.24
C GLN A 120 0.61 -21.00 24.13
N LEU A 121 0.87 -20.56 22.90
CA LEU A 121 1.05 -21.45 21.75
C LEU A 121 2.50 -21.93 21.70
N PHE A 122 3.46 -21.01 21.78
CA PHE A 122 4.89 -21.31 21.77
C PHE A 122 5.72 -20.12 22.28
N ILE A 123 6.98 -20.40 22.59
CA ILE A 123 8.03 -19.40 22.77
C ILE A 123 9.04 -19.65 21.65
N HIS A 124 9.30 -18.63 20.84
CA HIS A 124 10.29 -18.72 19.77
C HIS A 124 11.52 -17.88 20.14
N VAL A 125 12.69 -18.52 20.22
CA VAL A 125 13.98 -17.82 20.35
C VAL A 125 14.51 -17.51 18.96
N ILE A 126 14.83 -16.25 18.73
CA ILE A 126 15.26 -15.74 17.43
C ILE A 126 16.68 -16.22 17.13
N GLY A 127 16.82 -16.89 15.98
CA GLY A 127 18.11 -17.35 15.45
C GLY A 127 18.76 -16.34 14.53
N LYS A 128 19.85 -16.76 13.86
CA LYS A 128 20.51 -15.96 12.81
C LYS A 128 19.68 -15.88 11.52
N ASP A 129 18.93 -16.93 11.24
CA ASP A 129 18.11 -17.07 10.04
C ASP A 129 16.63 -16.86 10.37
N GLU A 130 15.84 -16.61 9.33
CA GLU A 130 14.39 -16.59 9.41
C GLU A 130 13.84 -17.94 9.88
N SER A 131 12.78 -17.89 10.69
CA SER A 131 12.05 -19.09 11.13
C SER A 131 10.56 -18.98 10.77
N THR A 132 9.93 -20.13 10.63
CA THR A 132 8.46 -20.23 10.47
C THR A 132 7.94 -21.20 11.54
N GLN A 133 6.92 -20.75 12.28
CA GLN A 133 6.20 -21.56 13.25
C GLN A 133 4.84 -21.92 12.68
N HIS A 134 4.46 -23.20 12.77
CA HIS A 134 3.19 -23.73 12.27
C HIS A 134 2.47 -24.42 13.43
N VAL A 135 1.39 -23.81 13.94
CA VAL A 135 0.75 -24.27 15.18
C VAL A 135 -0.77 -24.24 15.04
N PRO A 136 -1.47 -25.35 15.33
CA PRO A 136 -2.93 -25.33 15.42
C PRO A 136 -3.37 -24.58 16.69
N ALA A 137 -4.38 -23.73 16.56
CA ALA A 137 -5.04 -23.07 17.68
C ALA A 137 -6.55 -23.33 17.63
N LEU A 138 -7.10 -23.70 18.79
CA LEU A 138 -8.50 -24.08 18.92
C LEU A 138 -9.25 -23.05 19.74
N ASN A 139 -10.42 -22.63 19.27
CA ASN A 139 -11.33 -21.71 19.94
C ASN A 139 -10.59 -20.48 20.47
N PHE A 140 -9.96 -19.73 19.56
CA PHE A 140 -9.30 -18.48 19.89
C PHE A 140 -9.96 -17.31 19.19
N GLN A 141 -9.98 -16.16 19.85
CA GLN A 141 -10.45 -14.91 19.28
C GLN A 141 -9.33 -13.87 19.14
N SER A 142 -8.21 -14.08 19.81
CA SER A 142 -7.06 -13.18 19.75
C SER A 142 -5.75 -13.93 19.60
N ILE A 143 -4.79 -13.32 18.90
CA ILE A 143 -3.39 -13.71 18.89
C ILE A 143 -2.58 -12.58 19.49
N ARG A 144 -1.78 -12.89 20.51
CA ARG A 144 -0.82 -11.96 21.11
C ARG A 144 0.59 -12.40 20.79
N LEU A 145 1.40 -11.49 20.26
CA LEU A 145 2.83 -11.67 20.04
C LEU A 145 3.56 -10.71 21.00
N ILE A 146 4.22 -11.29 21.98
CA ILE A 146 4.85 -10.55 23.09
C ILE A 146 6.36 -10.66 22.90
N ALA A 147 7.04 -9.53 22.75
CA ALA A 147 8.50 -9.45 22.81
C ALA A 147 8.89 -9.16 24.27
N PRO A 148 9.43 -10.12 25.03
CA PRO A 148 9.78 -9.89 26.43
C PRO A 148 10.83 -8.80 26.58
N MET A 149 10.84 -8.14 27.74
CA MET A 149 11.87 -7.18 28.11
C MET A 149 12.79 -7.82 29.16
N PRO A 150 14.07 -8.05 28.85
CA PRO A 150 15.02 -8.46 29.87
C PRO A 150 15.40 -7.26 30.75
N GLY A 151 14.91 -7.25 32.00
CA GLY A 151 15.21 -6.20 32.99
C GLY A 151 14.15 -5.09 33.08
N ASP A 152 14.42 -4.08 33.92
CA ASP A 152 13.42 -3.06 34.32
C ASP A 152 13.44 -1.78 33.47
N ALA A 153 14.41 -1.63 32.55
CA ALA A 153 14.58 -0.41 31.76
C ALA A 153 13.96 -0.57 30.36
N PRO A 154 13.05 0.34 29.94
CA PRO A 154 12.50 0.33 28.59
C PRO A 154 13.62 0.42 27.54
N SER A 155 13.60 -0.51 26.61
CA SER A 155 14.57 -0.57 25.52
C SER A 155 13.94 -0.10 24.22
N THR A 156 14.72 0.63 23.41
CA THR A 156 14.30 1.02 22.06
C THR A 156 14.71 -0.01 21.00
N TRP A 157 15.39 -1.09 21.39
CA TRP A 157 15.89 -2.10 20.48
C TRP A 157 14.74 -2.92 19.90
N THR A 158 14.75 -3.07 18.57
CA THR A 158 13.85 -3.99 17.87
C THR A 158 14.26 -5.42 18.19
N ALA A 159 13.43 -6.14 18.93
CA ALA A 159 13.64 -7.55 19.25
C ALA A 159 13.32 -8.42 18.03
N ALA A 160 12.15 -8.20 17.43
CA ALA A 160 11.60 -9.05 16.38
C ALA A 160 11.00 -8.25 15.23
N PHE A 161 11.03 -8.87 14.05
CA PHE A 161 10.24 -8.49 12.89
C PHE A 161 9.32 -9.65 12.53
N ILE A 162 8.03 -9.45 12.75
CA ILE A 162 6.98 -10.30 12.21
C ILE A 162 6.93 -10.02 10.72
N LYS A 163 7.32 -11.01 9.91
CA LYS A 163 7.36 -10.86 8.45
C LYS A 163 6.03 -11.28 7.81
N GLU A 164 5.39 -12.28 8.39
CA GLU A 164 4.10 -12.79 7.94
C GLU A 164 3.38 -13.45 9.12
N LEU A 165 2.07 -13.23 9.22
CA LEU A 165 1.16 -14.04 10.03
C LEU A 165 0.02 -14.46 9.12
N ARG A 166 -0.26 -15.76 9.08
CA ARG A 166 -1.37 -16.33 8.32
C ARG A 166 -2.26 -17.18 9.21
N ILE A 167 -3.55 -17.18 8.89
CA ILE A 167 -4.57 -18.01 9.53
C ILE A 167 -5.19 -18.85 8.42
N ASP A 168 -5.08 -20.18 8.52
CA ASP A 168 -5.50 -21.14 7.48
C ASP A 168 -4.93 -20.78 6.09
N GLY A 169 -3.68 -20.34 6.06
CA GLY A 169 -2.99 -19.93 4.84
C GLY A 169 -3.43 -18.59 4.25
N ALA A 170 -4.42 -17.89 4.80
CA ALA A 170 -4.77 -16.52 4.41
C ALA A 170 -3.99 -15.49 5.24
N ASN A 171 -3.70 -14.32 4.67
CA ASN A 171 -3.10 -13.21 5.43
C ASN A 171 -3.98 -12.90 6.66
N ALA A 172 -3.37 -12.65 7.81
CA ALA A 172 -4.11 -12.50 9.06
C ALA A 172 -4.81 -11.12 9.20
N HIS A 173 -4.46 -10.13 8.37
CA HIS A 173 -5.26 -8.92 8.25
C HIS A 173 -6.61 -9.22 7.57
N GLY A 174 -7.58 -8.34 7.78
CA GLY A 174 -8.89 -8.43 7.17
C GLY A 174 -9.78 -7.26 7.57
N GLU A 175 -10.96 -7.17 6.95
CA GLU A 175 -11.92 -6.09 7.16
C GLU A 175 -12.31 -5.89 8.63
N ASP A 176 -12.61 -6.99 9.31
CA ASP A 176 -13.04 -6.98 10.72
C ASP A 176 -11.95 -7.45 11.69
N VAL A 177 -10.69 -7.41 11.27
CA VAL A 177 -9.55 -7.77 12.13
C VAL A 177 -8.90 -6.52 12.68
N HIS A 178 -8.91 -6.38 14.00
CA HIS A 178 -8.25 -5.28 14.69
C HIS A 178 -6.84 -5.67 15.11
N VAL A 179 -5.87 -4.79 14.89
CA VAL A 179 -4.48 -4.98 15.36
C VAL A 179 -4.08 -3.78 16.19
N SER A 180 -3.46 -4.01 17.34
CA SER A 180 -2.91 -2.97 18.20
C SER A 180 -1.56 -3.40 18.75
N ILE A 181 -0.72 -2.43 19.08
CA ILE A 181 0.58 -2.65 19.72
C ILE A 181 0.60 -1.84 21.01
N ALA A 182 0.73 -2.52 22.13
CA ALA A 182 1.05 -1.90 23.41
C ALA A 182 2.56 -1.84 23.55
N HIS A 183 3.10 -0.65 23.82
CA HIS A 183 4.52 -0.40 23.91
C HIS A 183 5.04 -0.49 25.34
N ALA A 184 6.35 -0.69 25.46
CA ALA A 184 7.08 -0.70 26.73
C ALA A 184 6.86 0.55 27.60
N ASP A 185 6.67 1.71 26.98
CA ASP A 185 6.46 3.00 27.66
C ASP A 185 5.00 3.22 28.10
N GLY A 186 4.13 2.22 27.92
CA GLY A 186 2.71 2.27 28.24
C GLY A 186 1.83 2.91 27.16
N THR A 187 2.42 3.44 26.08
CA THR A 187 1.66 3.95 24.93
C THR A 187 1.05 2.81 24.11
N ARG A 188 0.06 3.14 23.29
CA ARG A 188 -0.57 2.20 22.36
C ARG A 188 -0.65 2.79 20.97
N THR A 189 -0.42 1.96 19.97
CA THR A 189 -0.60 2.32 18.56
C THR A 189 -1.47 1.30 17.85
N ASP A 190 -2.23 1.77 16.87
CA ASP A 190 -3.00 0.89 16.00
C ASP A 190 -2.09 0.26 14.94
N GLY A 191 -2.41 -0.99 14.59
CA GLY A 191 -1.83 -1.65 13.44
C GLY A 191 -2.25 -0.98 12.13
N THR A 192 -1.59 -1.35 11.05
CA THR A 192 -1.81 -0.75 9.72
C THR A 192 -2.19 -1.84 8.72
N PRO A 193 -3.41 -2.42 8.83
CA PRO A 193 -3.79 -3.63 8.09
C PRO A 193 -3.94 -3.44 6.58
N SER A 194 -4.03 -2.19 6.13
CA SER A 194 -4.07 -1.82 4.71
C SER A 194 -3.15 -0.63 4.46
N PHE A 195 -2.87 -0.36 3.20
CA PHE A 195 -2.17 0.85 2.80
C PHE A 195 -2.98 2.12 3.14
N ALA A 196 -4.32 2.06 3.17
CA ALA A 196 -5.14 3.18 3.63
C ALA A 196 -4.84 3.57 5.10
N HIS A 197 -4.80 2.56 5.98
CA HIS A 197 -4.45 2.73 7.39
C HIS A 197 -3.01 3.23 7.56
N HIS A 198 -2.06 2.69 6.80
CA HIS A 198 -0.67 3.16 6.80
C HIS A 198 -0.55 4.63 6.38
N GLY A 199 -1.23 5.01 5.29
CA GLY A 199 -1.29 6.39 4.81
C GLY A 199 -1.91 7.34 5.84
N LYS A 200 -3.00 6.94 6.53
CA LYS A 200 -3.55 7.72 7.66
C LYS A 200 -2.48 7.96 8.72
N GLN A 201 -1.83 6.91 9.21
CA GLN A 201 -0.82 7.02 10.26
C GLN A 201 0.29 8.02 9.90
N LYS A 202 0.77 7.96 8.66
CA LYS A 202 1.80 8.89 8.15
C LYS A 202 1.29 10.32 8.00
N LEU A 203 0.07 10.52 7.50
CA LEU A 203 -0.55 11.84 7.37
C LEU A 203 -0.79 12.51 8.74
N LEU A 204 -1.19 11.72 9.76
CA LEU A 204 -1.29 12.21 11.14
C LEU A 204 0.07 12.67 11.67
N ALA A 205 1.13 11.88 11.45
CA ALA A 205 2.48 12.25 11.84
C ALA A 205 2.99 13.53 11.12
N LEU A 206 2.47 13.83 9.93
CA LEU A 206 2.73 15.06 9.18
C LEU A 206 1.84 16.25 9.60
N GLY A 207 1.04 16.08 10.66
CA GLY A 207 0.21 17.13 11.24
C GLY A 207 -1.10 17.39 10.50
N VAL A 208 -1.60 16.43 9.71
CA VAL A 208 -2.98 16.50 9.20
C VAL A 208 -3.93 16.13 10.33
N ASP A 209 -4.95 16.97 10.55
CA ASP A 209 -5.99 16.74 11.56
C ASP A 209 -6.77 15.45 11.27
N GLU A 210 -6.87 14.57 12.27
CA GLU A 210 -7.57 13.29 12.18
C GLU A 210 -9.03 13.44 11.78
N ALA A 211 -9.72 14.49 12.27
CA ALA A 211 -11.13 14.73 11.96
C ALA A 211 -11.38 14.99 10.47
N ARG A 212 -10.31 15.30 9.72
CA ARG A 212 -10.34 15.57 8.28
C ARG A 212 -9.92 14.36 7.44
N ILE A 213 -9.56 13.23 8.06
CA ILE A 213 -9.12 12.01 7.37
C ILE A 213 -10.20 10.92 7.47
N THR A 214 -10.62 10.42 6.32
CA THR A 214 -11.41 9.18 6.21
C THR A 214 -10.52 8.06 5.68
N VAL A 215 -10.50 6.91 6.35
CA VAL A 215 -9.78 5.72 5.89
C VAL A 215 -10.72 4.87 5.06
N LEU A 216 -10.33 4.56 3.83
CA LEU A 216 -11.10 3.74 2.90
C LEU A 216 -10.25 2.56 2.37
N PRO A 217 -10.13 1.46 3.12
CA PRO A 217 -9.41 0.29 2.67
C PRO A 217 -10.15 -0.44 1.55
N SER A 218 -9.40 -1.09 0.66
CA SER A 218 -9.93 -1.98 -0.38
C SER A 218 -9.53 -3.43 -0.10
N TRP A 219 -10.43 -4.18 0.54
CA TRP A 219 -10.19 -5.59 0.91
C TRP A 219 -10.31 -6.55 -0.27
N ARG A 220 -11.22 -6.27 -1.20
CA ARG A 220 -11.43 -7.10 -2.39
C ARG A 220 -10.73 -6.50 -3.61
N VAL A 221 -9.68 -7.18 -4.07
CA VAL A 221 -8.99 -6.83 -5.31
C VAL A 221 -9.69 -7.46 -6.51
N GLU A 222 -10.12 -6.62 -7.43
CA GLU A 222 -10.73 -6.99 -8.70
C GLU A 222 -10.09 -6.22 -9.84
N ARG A 223 -9.76 -6.90 -10.95
CA ARG A 223 -9.04 -6.37 -12.14
C ARG A 223 -7.64 -5.85 -11.82
N SER A 224 -7.51 -4.83 -10.97
CA SER A 224 -6.26 -4.31 -10.43
C SER A 224 -6.48 -3.61 -9.09
N LYS A 225 -5.42 -3.43 -8.30
CA LYS A 225 -5.47 -2.68 -7.04
C LYS A 225 -5.97 -1.24 -7.24
N THR A 226 -5.49 -0.56 -8.27
CA THR A 226 -5.91 0.81 -8.62
C THR A 226 -7.40 0.89 -8.98
N TYR A 227 -7.91 -0.07 -9.77
CA TYR A 227 -9.34 -0.12 -10.08
C TYR A 227 -10.20 -0.42 -8.85
N SER A 228 -9.73 -1.31 -7.97
CA SER A 228 -10.46 -1.67 -6.73
C SER A 228 -10.59 -0.45 -5.81
N ALA A 229 -9.49 0.29 -5.59
CA ALA A 229 -9.52 1.55 -4.86
C ALA A 229 -10.46 2.58 -5.51
N ALA A 230 -10.48 2.65 -6.84
CA ALA A 230 -11.40 3.51 -7.57
C ALA A 230 -12.87 3.14 -7.41
N ARG A 231 -13.20 1.83 -7.47
CA ARG A 231 -14.54 1.29 -7.26
C ARG A 231 -15.03 1.61 -5.85
N ASP A 232 -14.21 1.33 -4.84
CA ASP A 232 -14.60 1.52 -3.44
C ASP A 232 -14.72 3.01 -3.10
N MET A 233 -13.84 3.85 -3.66
CA MET A 233 -13.95 5.32 -3.57
C MET A 233 -15.22 5.85 -4.24
N ASP A 234 -15.62 5.30 -5.39
CA ASP A 234 -16.86 5.70 -6.02
C ASP A 234 -18.10 5.26 -5.24
N ALA A 235 -18.11 4.05 -4.68
CA ALA A 235 -19.16 3.58 -3.79
C ALA A 235 -19.29 4.49 -2.56
N HIS A 236 -18.16 4.83 -1.92
CA HIS A 236 -18.10 5.79 -0.82
C HIS A 236 -18.63 7.17 -1.25
N ALA A 237 -18.23 7.65 -2.43
CA ALA A 237 -18.68 8.94 -2.93
C ALA A 237 -20.19 8.99 -3.15
N ARG A 238 -20.79 7.94 -3.73
CA ARG A 238 -22.25 7.84 -3.92
C ARG A 238 -22.99 7.81 -2.58
N ALA A 239 -22.50 7.03 -1.62
CA ALA A 239 -23.10 6.92 -0.29
C ALA A 239 -23.08 8.26 0.48
N ASN A 240 -22.12 9.14 0.20
CA ASN A 240 -21.92 10.40 0.93
C ASN A 240 -22.24 11.65 0.08
N GLY A 241 -22.87 11.50 -1.09
CA GLY A 241 -23.24 12.63 -1.94
C GLY A 241 -22.05 13.42 -2.50
N ILE A 242 -20.88 12.78 -2.67
CA ILE A 242 -19.66 13.42 -3.16
C ILE A 242 -19.70 13.51 -4.70
N ALA A 243 -19.99 14.72 -5.19
CA ALA A 243 -20.09 15.01 -6.62
C ALA A 243 -18.76 14.87 -7.38
N ALA A 244 -17.65 15.26 -6.75
CA ALA A 244 -16.32 15.24 -7.36
C ALA A 244 -15.22 15.04 -6.30
N TYR A 245 -14.07 14.52 -6.70
CA TYR A 245 -12.86 14.46 -5.89
C TYR A 245 -11.61 14.49 -6.77
N ASP A 246 -10.47 14.85 -6.17
CA ASP A 246 -9.17 14.81 -6.82
C ASP A 246 -8.33 13.69 -6.22
N VAL A 247 -7.70 12.87 -7.05
CA VAL A 247 -6.81 11.80 -6.58
C VAL A 247 -5.36 12.28 -6.63
N ALA A 248 -4.62 12.17 -5.53
CA ALA A 248 -3.20 12.48 -5.48
C ALA A 248 -2.37 11.20 -5.49
N THR A 249 -1.44 11.11 -6.44
CA THR A 249 -0.54 9.96 -6.59
C THR A 249 0.78 10.37 -7.27
N LEU A 250 1.77 9.48 -7.26
CA LEU A 250 3.13 9.75 -7.71
C LEU A 250 3.24 9.91 -9.23
N ALA A 251 3.72 11.07 -9.67
CA ALA A 251 4.26 11.36 -11.00
C ALA A 251 3.61 10.52 -12.13
N VAL A 252 4.40 9.65 -12.78
CA VAL A 252 3.99 8.88 -13.96
C VAL A 252 2.85 7.87 -13.70
N HIS A 253 2.53 7.56 -12.45
CA HIS A 253 1.39 6.71 -12.11
C HIS A 253 0.03 7.42 -12.31
N ALA A 254 0.03 8.77 -12.27
CA ALA A 254 -1.18 9.59 -12.27
C ALA A 254 -2.15 9.28 -13.41
N ARG A 255 -1.67 9.15 -14.66
CA ARG A 255 -2.57 8.93 -15.80
C ARG A 255 -3.35 7.61 -15.70
N ARG A 256 -2.72 6.51 -15.26
CA ARG A 256 -3.40 5.22 -15.13
C ARG A 256 -4.45 5.29 -14.03
N THR A 257 -4.12 5.87 -12.89
CA THR A 257 -5.04 6.10 -11.78
C THR A 257 -6.23 6.94 -12.21
N TRP A 258 -5.99 8.06 -12.89
CA TRP A 258 -7.06 8.92 -13.41
C TRP A 258 -8.02 8.17 -14.33
N LYS A 259 -7.52 7.35 -15.26
CA LYS A 259 -8.36 6.53 -16.13
C LYS A 259 -9.22 5.54 -15.34
N MET A 260 -8.63 4.83 -14.37
CA MET A 260 -9.37 3.83 -13.56
C MET A 260 -10.49 4.48 -12.74
N HIS A 261 -10.23 5.63 -12.12
CA HIS A 261 -11.29 6.36 -11.41
C HIS A 261 -12.36 6.89 -12.37
N ARG A 262 -12.00 7.38 -13.57
CA ARG A 262 -13.01 7.78 -14.56
C ARG A 262 -13.91 6.64 -15.01
N ILE A 263 -13.35 5.43 -15.15
CA ILE A 263 -14.14 4.22 -15.47
C ILE A 263 -15.07 3.88 -14.31
N ALA A 264 -14.57 3.84 -13.08
CA ALA A 264 -15.39 3.57 -11.90
C ALA A 264 -16.55 4.57 -11.72
N ARG A 265 -16.29 5.86 -12.01
CA ARG A 265 -17.24 6.96 -11.79
C ARG A 265 -18.26 7.19 -12.91
N GLN A 266 -18.16 6.45 -14.01
CA GLN A 266 -19.14 6.45 -15.11
C GLN A 266 -19.60 7.85 -15.55
N GLY A 267 -18.68 8.81 -15.62
CA GLY A 267 -18.96 10.19 -16.07
C GLY A 267 -19.00 11.25 -14.96
N SER A 268 -19.08 10.87 -13.68
CA SER A 268 -18.95 11.84 -12.58
C SER A 268 -17.54 12.44 -12.53
N PRO A 269 -17.38 13.75 -12.22
CA PRO A 269 -16.08 14.40 -12.26
C PRO A 269 -15.04 13.76 -11.33
N VAL A 270 -13.82 13.61 -11.86
CA VAL A 270 -12.63 13.15 -11.14
C VAL A 270 -11.42 13.91 -11.63
N GLY A 271 -10.73 14.56 -10.70
CA GLY A 271 -9.42 15.11 -10.96
C GLY A 271 -8.29 14.17 -10.53
N ILE A 272 -7.08 14.55 -10.92
CA ILE A 272 -5.84 13.85 -10.63
C ILE A 272 -4.76 14.91 -10.36
N VAL A 273 -3.93 14.65 -9.35
CA VAL A 273 -2.77 15.46 -9.02
C VAL A 273 -1.55 14.54 -9.03
N ALA A 274 -0.67 14.75 -10.00
CA ALA A 274 0.63 14.11 -10.05
C ALA A 274 1.56 14.80 -9.05
N LEU A 275 1.86 14.11 -7.95
CA LEU A 275 2.83 14.53 -6.94
C LEU A 275 4.26 14.30 -7.44
N ASP A 276 5.22 15.01 -6.84
CA ASP A 276 6.64 14.74 -7.11
C ASP A 276 7.02 13.32 -6.68
N ASP A 277 7.77 12.63 -7.53
CA ASP A 277 8.37 11.34 -7.23
C ASP A 277 9.89 11.54 -7.32
N PRO A 278 10.61 11.60 -6.18
CA PRO A 278 12.05 11.86 -6.15
C PRO A 278 12.87 10.86 -6.99
N TRP A 279 12.35 9.65 -7.18
CA TRP A 279 13.04 8.60 -7.94
C TRP A 279 12.59 8.50 -9.40
N CYS A 280 11.49 9.15 -9.77
CA CYS A 280 10.98 9.21 -11.14
C CYS A 280 10.76 10.65 -11.61
N ARG A 281 11.66 11.58 -11.28
CA ARG A 281 11.58 12.97 -11.74
C ARG A 281 11.78 13.08 -13.25
N ARG A 282 11.08 14.05 -13.86
CA ARG A 282 11.05 14.29 -15.31
C ARG A 282 12.43 14.28 -15.97
N TRP A 283 13.44 14.87 -15.34
CA TRP A 283 14.78 15.06 -15.92
C TRP A 283 15.87 14.20 -15.25
N SER A 284 15.49 13.20 -14.46
CA SER A 284 16.48 12.31 -13.83
C SER A 284 16.01 10.86 -13.63
N TRP A 285 14.80 10.50 -14.08
CA TRP A 285 14.24 9.15 -13.95
C TRP A 285 15.16 8.06 -14.53
N TRP A 286 15.92 8.36 -15.58
CA TRP A 286 16.83 7.40 -16.22
C TRP A 286 18.10 7.12 -15.43
N GLY A 287 18.38 7.91 -14.38
CA GLY A 287 19.58 7.80 -13.56
C GLY A 287 19.52 6.68 -12.51
N ASN A 288 18.38 6.00 -12.36
CA ASN A 288 18.21 4.94 -11.36
C ASN A 288 17.24 3.85 -11.84
N TYR A 289 17.33 2.66 -11.23
CA TYR A 289 16.51 1.49 -11.57
C TYR A 289 15.00 1.75 -11.40
N TYR A 290 14.60 2.44 -10.31
CA TYR A 290 13.19 2.66 -10.00
C TYR A 290 12.51 3.56 -11.03
N GLY A 291 13.16 4.63 -11.47
CA GLY A 291 12.62 5.51 -12.51
C GLY A 291 12.39 4.77 -13.84
N TRP A 292 13.32 3.90 -14.25
CA TRP A 292 13.14 3.01 -15.40
C TRP A 292 11.97 2.04 -15.21
N TYR A 293 11.91 1.37 -14.06
CA TYR A 293 10.85 0.44 -13.74
C TYR A 293 9.47 1.12 -13.82
N GLN A 294 9.30 2.32 -13.25
CA GLN A 294 8.03 3.03 -13.25
C GLN A 294 7.61 3.48 -14.66
N VAL A 295 8.53 4.04 -15.46
CA VAL A 295 8.26 4.45 -16.84
C VAL A 295 7.81 3.25 -17.69
N ILE A 296 8.52 2.12 -17.61
CA ILE A 296 8.18 0.91 -18.38
C ILE A 296 6.86 0.31 -17.88
N LYS A 297 6.70 0.15 -16.56
CA LYS A 297 5.50 -0.40 -15.94
C LYS A 297 4.26 0.39 -16.35
N GLU A 298 4.28 1.71 -16.25
CA GLU A 298 3.13 2.53 -16.61
C GLU A 298 2.87 2.53 -18.13
N SER A 299 3.92 2.47 -18.95
CA SER A 299 3.77 2.27 -20.41
C SER A 299 3.01 0.99 -20.76
N ILE A 300 3.36 -0.12 -20.10
CA ILE A 300 2.77 -1.45 -20.34
C ILE A 300 1.38 -1.57 -19.68
N ALA A 301 1.16 -0.92 -18.54
CA ALA A 301 -0.09 -0.98 -17.79
C ALA A 301 -1.18 -0.03 -18.32
N LEU A 302 -0.83 0.99 -19.11
CA LEU A 302 -1.80 1.94 -19.66
C LEU A 302 -2.87 1.36 -20.60
N PRO A 303 -2.59 0.31 -21.39
CA PRO A 303 -3.59 -0.44 -22.13
C PRO A 303 -4.49 -1.32 -21.25
N ALA A 304 -4.13 -1.60 -19.99
CA ALA A 304 -4.89 -2.51 -19.12
C ALA A 304 -6.39 -2.18 -18.96
N PRO A 305 -6.85 -0.91 -18.90
CA PRO A 305 -8.27 -0.61 -18.93
C PRO A 305 -9.02 -1.24 -20.12
N TRP A 306 -8.41 -1.25 -21.31
CA TRP A 306 -9.00 -1.76 -22.54
C TRP A 306 -9.00 -3.30 -22.63
N LEU A 307 -8.02 -3.94 -21.99
CA LEU A 307 -7.95 -5.40 -21.88
C LEU A 307 -8.98 -5.93 -20.88
N VAL A 308 -9.28 -5.12 -19.87
CA VAL A 308 -10.25 -5.46 -18.82
C VAL A 308 -11.68 -5.43 -19.35
N ASP A 309 -12.05 -4.43 -20.16
CA ASP A 309 -13.40 -4.34 -20.72
C ASP A 309 -13.73 -5.53 -21.66
N ARG A 310 -12.76 -5.97 -22.49
CA ARG A 310 -12.90 -7.19 -23.33
C ARG A 310 -13.15 -8.47 -22.51
N LEU A 311 -12.44 -8.64 -21.40
CA LEU A 311 -12.58 -9.85 -20.57
C LEU A 311 -13.90 -9.85 -19.78
N SER A 312 -14.52 -8.69 -19.52
CA SER A 312 -15.87 -8.63 -18.96
C SER A 312 -16.97 -8.87 -20.00
N GLU A 313 -16.73 -8.51 -21.27
CA GLU A 313 -17.67 -8.81 -22.37
C GLU A 313 -17.67 -10.31 -22.73
N GLU A 314 -16.56 -11.02 -22.54
CA GLU A 314 -16.44 -12.45 -22.85
C GLU A 314 -16.98 -13.42 -21.78
N LYS A 315 -17.37 -12.93 -20.59
CA LYS A 315 -18.05 -13.77 -19.58
C LYS A 315 -19.57 -13.65 -19.74
N PRO A 316 -20.27 -14.63 -20.33
CA PRO A 316 -21.73 -14.64 -20.27
C PRO A 316 -22.18 -14.72 -18.81
N GLU A 317 -23.24 -13.98 -18.46
CA GLU A 317 -23.89 -14.07 -17.15
C GLU A 317 -24.27 -15.52 -16.88
N VAL A 318 -23.62 -16.12 -15.87
CA VAL A 318 -24.10 -17.39 -15.31
C VAL A 318 -25.37 -17.06 -14.54
N SER A 319 -26.50 -17.24 -15.20
CA SER A 319 -27.83 -17.26 -14.60
C SER A 319 -27.82 -18.17 -13.38
N ALA A 320 -28.00 -17.59 -12.19
CA ALA A 320 -28.18 -18.32 -10.95
C ALA A 320 -29.58 -18.94 -10.95
N THR A 321 -29.69 -20.19 -11.39
CA THR A 321 -30.85 -21.02 -11.03
C THR A 321 -30.76 -21.36 -9.55
N ALA A 322 -31.67 -20.78 -8.76
CA ALA A 322 -31.84 -21.10 -7.35
C ALA A 322 -32.25 -22.59 -7.18
N PRO A 323 -31.67 -23.32 -6.20
CA PRO A 323 -32.11 -24.68 -5.92
C PRO A 323 -33.48 -24.66 -5.21
N ARG A 324 -34.38 -25.54 -5.67
CA ARG A 324 -35.61 -25.94 -4.98
C ARG A 324 -35.31 -26.88 -3.83
#